data_AF-A0A9Q9UVC5-F1
#
_entry.id   AF-A0A9Q9UVC5-F1
#
_cell.length_a   1.000
_cell.length_b   1.000
_cell.length_c   1.000
_cell.angle_alpha   90.00
_cell.angle_beta   90.00
_cell.angle_gamma   90.00
#
_symmetry.space_group_name_H-M   'P 1'
#
loop_
_entity.id
_entity.type
_entity.pdbx_description
1 polymer ?
#
loop_
_entity_poly.entity_id
_entity_poly.type
_entity_poly.pdbx_seq_one_letter_code
_entity_poly.pdbx_strand_id
1 'polypeptide(L)'
;MSKLTGLIEISSHQDSFAKADVVFVHGLGGDARSTWHPKGKRDDDEFWPVWLGNDQLGLNIWSFGYNAEATNWKNNSSMPLFDRVA
;
A
#
# COMPACT_ATOMS: atom_id res chain seq x y z
N MET A 1 -17.48 4.77 -2.57
CA MET A 1 -16.32 4.36 -3.41
C MET A 1 -15.74 3.08 -2.83
N SER A 2 -15.37 2.12 -3.68
CA SER A 2 -14.78 0.84 -3.27
C SER A 2 -13.38 1.03 -2.69
N LYS A 3 -12.99 0.15 -1.76
CA LYS A 3 -11.64 0.09 -1.18
C LYS A 3 -10.70 -0.48 -2.24
N LEU A 4 -9.53 0.14 -2.42
CA LEU A 4 -8.50 -0.42 -3.31
C LEU A 4 -7.89 -1.64 -2.62
N THR A 5 -7.87 -2.77 -3.32
CA THR A 5 -7.39 -4.06 -2.80
C THR A 5 -6.35 -4.65 -3.73
N GLY A 6 -5.41 -5.41 -3.18
CA GLY A 6 -4.30 -5.97 -3.93
C GLY A 6 -3.11 -5.03 -4.01
N LEU A 7 -2.15 -5.38 -4.87
CA LEU A 7 -0.96 -4.58 -5.11
C LEU A 7 -1.31 -3.44 -6.07
N ILE A 8 -1.05 -2.20 -5.66
CA ILE A 8 -1.31 -0.99 -6.43
C ILE A 8 0.04 -0.40 -6.80
N GLU A 9 0.29 -0.29 -8.10
CA GLU A 9 1.48 0.38 -8.62
C GLU A 9 1.38 1.89 -8.35
N ILE A 10 2.44 2.44 -7.76
CA ILE A 10 2.58 3.88 -7.55
C ILE A 10 3.58 4.46 -8.54
N SER A 11 4.72 3.79 -8.70
CA SER A 11 5.77 4.16 -9.65
C SER A 11 6.57 2.92 -9.99
N SER A 12 6.74 2.62 -11.28
CA SER A 12 7.62 1.54 -11.73
C SER A 12 8.62 2.05 -12.76
N HIS A 13 9.81 1.48 -12.74
CA HIS A 13 10.80 1.69 -13.79
C HIS A 13 10.68 0.56 -14.82
N GLN A 14 10.02 0.84 -15.95
CA GLN A 14 9.80 -0.18 -17.01
C GLN A 14 11.06 -0.48 -17.83
N ASP A 15 11.94 0.51 -17.99
CA ASP A 15 13.10 0.43 -18.91
C ASP A 15 14.46 0.31 -18.20
N SER A 16 14.48 0.27 -16.86
CA SER A 16 15.70 0.08 -16.07
C SER A 16 15.51 -1.02 -15.03
N PHE A 17 16.58 -1.79 -14.76
CA PHE A 17 16.58 -2.78 -13.69
C PHE A 17 16.39 -2.06 -12.36
N ALA A 18 15.15 -2.04 -11.86
CA ALA A 18 14.86 -1.61 -10.51
C ALA A 18 15.74 -2.41 -9.55
N LYS A 19 16.42 -1.71 -8.64
CA LYS A 19 17.30 -2.29 -7.65
C LYS A 19 16.52 -3.03 -6.56
N ALA A 20 15.27 -2.62 -6.32
CA ALA A 20 14.37 -3.25 -5.36
C ALA A 20 12.92 -2.81 -5.57
N ASP A 21 12.00 -3.58 -4.99
CA ASP A 21 10.59 -3.25 -4.82
C ASP A 21 10.31 -2.82 -3.38
N VAL A 22 9.61 -1.69 -3.19
CA VAL A 22 9.15 -1.20 -1.90
C VAL A 22 7.64 -1.29 -1.84
N VAL A 23 7.12 -2.05 -0.87
CA VAL A 23 5.68 -2.26 -0.70
C VAL A 23 5.20 -1.63 0.61
N PHE A 24 4.33 -0.62 0.50
CA PHE A 24 3.69 0.05 1.62
C PHE A 24 2.44 -0.69 2.08
N VAL A 25 2.47 -1.23 3.30
CA VAL A 25 1.36 -1.97 3.92
C VAL A 25 0.75 -1.12 5.03
N HIS A 26 -0.53 -0.74 4.89
CA HIS A 26 -1.22 0.06 5.88
C HIS A 26 -1.66 -0.78 7.10
N GLY A 27 -1.86 -0.11 8.24
CA GLY A 27 -2.35 -0.74 9.47
C GLY A 27 -3.87 -0.89 9.55
N LEU A 28 -4.35 -1.29 10.73
CA LEU A 28 -5.78 -1.41 11.05
C LEU A 28 -6.51 -0.08 10.85
N GLY A 29 -7.70 -0.13 10.27
CA GLY A 29 -8.50 1.05 9.90
C GLY A 29 -7.92 1.85 8.72
N GLY A 30 -6.77 1.44 8.18
CA GLY A 30 -6.10 2.11 7.08
C GLY A 30 -6.66 1.77 5.69
N ASP A 31 -6.03 2.40 4.71
CA ASP A 31 -6.33 2.33 3.29
C ASP A 31 -5.03 2.56 2.49
N ALA A 32 -4.88 1.84 1.38
CA ALA A 32 -3.65 1.86 0.59
C ALA A 32 -3.27 3.24 0.03
N ARG A 33 -4.22 4.18 -0.07
CA ARG A 33 -3.94 5.56 -0.48
C ARG A 33 -3.98 6.50 0.72
N SER A 34 -5.12 6.56 1.42
CA SER A 34 -5.32 7.63 2.39
C SER A 34 -4.44 7.54 3.62
N THR A 35 -3.90 6.37 3.97
CA THR A 35 -2.95 6.24 5.08
C THR A 35 -1.67 7.02 4.84
N TRP A 36 -1.24 7.20 3.60
CA TRP A 36 0.01 7.86 3.24
C TRP A 36 -0.19 9.29 2.73
N HIS A 37 -1.39 9.83 2.88
CA HIS A 37 -1.71 11.19 2.48
C HIS A 37 -1.92 12.05 3.74
N PRO A 38 -1.31 13.25 3.87
CA PRO A 38 -1.37 14.06 5.09
C PRO A 38 -2.78 14.45 5.52
N LYS A 39 -3.68 14.69 4.57
CA LYS A 39 -5.10 14.98 4.79
C LYS A 39 -6.03 13.76 4.64
N GLY A 40 -5.50 12.53 4.57
CA GLY A 40 -6.31 11.32 4.41
C GLY A 40 -7.12 11.25 3.10
N LYS A 41 -6.66 11.92 2.04
CA LYS A 41 -7.30 11.85 0.72
C LYS A 41 -6.75 10.68 -0.09
N ARG A 42 -7.44 10.35 -1.19
CA ARG A 42 -7.03 9.29 -2.13
C ARG A 42 -6.50 9.84 -3.47
N ASP A 43 -6.27 11.14 -3.55
CA ASP A 43 -5.63 11.79 -4.69
C ASP A 43 -4.10 11.65 -4.60
N ASP A 44 -3.43 12.01 -5.70
CA ASP A 44 -1.96 11.95 -5.81
C ASP A 44 -1.29 13.21 -5.21
N ASP A 45 -2.07 14.27 -4.94
CA ASP A 45 -1.59 15.50 -4.32
C ASP A 45 -1.00 15.19 -2.94
N GLU A 46 0.23 15.60 -2.65
CA GLU A 46 0.87 15.35 -1.34
C GLU A 46 0.96 13.86 -0.90
N PHE A 47 0.67 12.89 -1.77
CA PHE A 47 0.83 11.46 -1.51
C PHE A 47 2.32 11.09 -1.52
N TRP A 48 2.95 11.15 -0.35
CA TRP A 48 4.41 11.10 -0.24
C TRP A 48 5.11 9.85 -0.82
N PRO A 49 4.51 8.65 -0.91
CA PRO A 49 5.19 7.51 -1.51
C PRO A 49 5.63 7.73 -2.97
N VAL A 50 4.96 8.62 -3.71
CA VAL A 50 5.37 8.98 -5.08
C VAL A 50 6.73 9.69 -5.11
N TRP A 51 7.09 10.40 -4.04
CA TRP A 51 8.36 11.12 -3.95
C TRP A 51 9.56 10.17 -4.01
N LEU A 52 9.44 8.96 -3.45
CA LEU A 52 10.49 7.94 -3.52
C LEU A 52 10.76 7.44 -4.94
N GLY A 53 9.74 7.43 -5.81
CA GLY A 53 9.91 7.10 -7.22
C GLY A 53 10.63 8.21 -7.99
N ASN A 54 10.38 9.47 -7.62
CA ASN A 54 10.96 10.64 -8.27
C ASN A 54 12.45 10.85 -7.95
N ASP A 55 12.93 10.35 -6.82
CA ASP A 55 14.33 10.48 -6.39
C ASP A 55 15.32 9.63 -7.21
N GLN A 56 14.87 8.98 -8.30
CA GLN A 56 15.69 8.16 -9.21
C GLN A 56 16.52 7.09 -8.48
N LEU A 57 15.98 6.59 -7.37
CA LEU A 57 16.63 5.55 -6.56
C LEU A 57 16.66 4.18 -7.27
N GLY A 58 15.95 4.05 -8.39
CA GLY A 58 15.74 2.78 -9.09
C GLY A 58 14.88 1.85 -8.27
N LEU A 59 13.78 2.37 -7.71
CA LEU A 59 12.85 1.61 -6.87
C LEU A 59 11.49 1.53 -7.56
N ASN A 60 10.91 0.34 -7.56
CA ASN A 60 9.48 0.21 -7.83
C ASN A 60 8.72 0.43 -6.53
N ILE A 61 7.76 1.35 -6.56
CA ILE A 61 6.97 1.72 -5.40
C ILE A 61 5.55 1.17 -5.58
N TRP A 62 5.10 0.48 -4.54
CA TRP A 62 3.80 -0.16 -4.48
C TRP A 62 3.09 0.19 -3.18
N SER A 63 1.76 0.23 -3.20
CA SER A 63 0.97 0.13 -1.97
C SER A 63 0.04 -1.07 -2.00
N PHE A 64 -0.07 -1.77 -0.87
CA PHE A 64 -0.89 -2.95 -0.76
C PHE A 64 -2.18 -2.64 0.01
N GLY A 65 -3.31 -2.85 -0.66
CA GLY A 65 -4.64 -2.69 -0.09
C GLY A 65 -5.24 -4.01 0.38
N TYR A 66 -5.75 -4.02 1.60
CA TYR A 66 -6.52 -5.15 2.13
C TYR A 66 -7.63 -4.67 3.05
N ASN A 67 -8.59 -5.56 3.32
CA ASN A 67 -9.62 -5.25 4.30
C ASN A 67 -9.02 -5.27 5.72
N ALA A 68 -8.61 -4.09 6.18
CA ALA A 68 -8.08 -3.87 7.53
C ALA A 68 -9.14 -3.36 8.53
N GLU A 69 -10.42 -3.70 8.34
CA GLU A 69 -11.46 -3.26 9.27
C GLU A 69 -11.24 -3.77 10.68
N ALA A 70 -11.30 -2.82 11.64
CA ALA A 70 -11.21 -3.05 13.07
C ALA A 70 -12.44 -3.77 13.65
N THR A 71 -13.27 -4.39 12.84
CA THR A 71 -14.33 -5.30 13.30
C THR A 71 -13.87 -6.74 13.10
N ASN A 72 -13.18 -7.04 11.99
CA ASN A 72 -12.76 -8.40 11.66
C ASN A 72 -11.69 -8.98 12.61
N TRP A 73 -10.89 -8.13 13.28
CA TRP A 73 -9.98 -8.55 14.36
C TRP A 73 -10.72 -8.88 15.67
N LYS A 74 -11.81 -8.17 16.02
CA LYS A 74 -12.62 -8.45 17.22
C LYS A 74 -13.46 -9.71 17.05
N ASN A 75 -13.81 -10.03 15.82
CA ASN A 75 -14.72 -11.13 15.47
C ASN A 75 -13.98 -12.47 15.25
N ASN A 76 -12.69 -12.55 15.62
CA ASN A 76 -11.86 -13.77 15.52
C ASN A 76 -11.82 -14.44 14.13
N SER A 77 -12.21 -13.71 13.08
CA SER A 77 -12.35 -14.19 11.69
C SER A 77 -11.18 -13.74 10.81
N SER A 78 -10.25 -12.95 11.35
CA SER A 78 -9.05 -12.53 10.65
C SER A 78 -7.91 -13.51 10.92
N MET A 79 -7.67 -14.45 10.00
CA MET A 79 -6.46 -15.27 10.03
C MET A 79 -5.21 -14.38 9.87
N PRO A 80 -4.24 -14.44 10.79
CA PRO A 80 -2.93 -13.82 10.65
C PRO A 80 -2.30 -14.16 9.30
N LEU A 81 -1.52 -13.23 8.72
CA LEU A 81 -0.96 -13.43 7.37
C LEU A 81 -0.09 -14.70 7.26
N PHE A 82 0.59 -15.08 8.35
CA PHE A 82 1.42 -16.28 8.44
C PHE A 82 0.60 -17.59 8.53
N ASP A 83 -0.66 -17.54 8.97
CA ASP A 83 -1.55 -18.71 9.05
C ASP A 83 -2.26 -19.02 7.72
N ARG A 84 -2.09 -18.17 6.70
CA ARG A 84 -2.74 -18.32 5.38
C ARG A 84 -1.91 -19.12 4.39
N VAL A 85 -0.72 -19.59 4.80
CA VAL A 85 0.15 -20.41 3.98
C VAL A 85 0.07 -21.84 4.52
N ALA A 86 -0.73 -22.67 3.85
CA ALA A 86 -0.82 -24.11 4.03
C ALA A 86 -0.61 -24.79 2.68
#